data_AF-A0A9Q9LXS8-F1
#
_entry.id   AF-A0A9Q9LXS8-F1
#
_cell.length_a   1.000
_cell.length_b   1.000
_cell.length_c   1.000
_cell.angle_alpha   90.00
_cell.angle_beta   90.00
_cell.angle_gamma   90.00
#
_symmetry.space_group_name_H-M   'P 1'
#
loop_
_entity.id
_entity.type
_entity.pdbx_description
1 polymer ?
#
loop_
_entity_poly.entity_id
_entity_poly.type
_entity_poly.pdbx_seq_one_letter_code
_entity_poly.pdbx_strand_id
1 'polypeptide(L)'
;MTAVKTAILLAATAAVSACAAGSDKGTDGHFGDGSSETLSNMTAGIWVDPNGCEHWIIDDGLEGYADLRRTPDGKPVCNSNLPRNVATGPFKNGSTLWDPI
;
A
#
# COMPACT_ATOMS: atom_id res chain seq x y z
N MET A 1 39.84 11.49 24.87
CA MET A 1 40.25 10.91 23.56
C MET A 1 39.48 9.65 23.19
N THR A 2 39.17 8.76 24.14
CA THR A 2 38.37 7.54 23.89
C THR A 2 36.91 7.84 23.57
N ALA A 3 36.23 8.69 24.35
CA ALA A 3 34.81 9.01 24.14
C ALA A 3 34.49 9.62 22.76
N VAL A 4 35.37 10.49 22.24
CA VAL A 4 35.21 11.10 20.90
C VAL A 4 35.33 10.05 19.80
N LYS A 5 36.26 9.10 19.93
CA LYS A 5 36.40 7.98 18.99
C LYS A 5 35.16 7.07 19.03
N THR A 6 34.62 6.79 20.22
CA THR A 6 33.40 5.98 20.37
C THR A 6 32.20 6.66 19.72
N ALA A 7 32.03 7.98 19.90
CA ALA A 7 30.94 8.73 19.30
C ALA A 7 31.02 8.75 17.76
N ILE A 8 32.23 8.92 17.20
CA ILE A 8 32.45 8.87 15.75
C ILE A 8 32.12 7.47 15.21
N LEU A 9 32.52 6.41 15.92
CA LEU A 9 32.24 5.04 15.50
C LEU A 9 30.72 4.75 15.49
N LEU A 10 30.00 5.20 16.51
CA LEU A 10 28.54 5.04 16.61
C LEU A 10 27.82 5.78 15.48
N ALA A 11 28.23 7.02 15.20
CA ALA A 11 27.67 7.82 14.11
C ALA A 11 27.94 7.18 12.74
N ALA A 12 29.13 6.63 12.52
CA ALA A 12 29.47 5.92 11.30
C ALA A 12 28.64 4.64 11.12
N THR A 13 28.44 3.84 12.19
CA THR A 13 27.60 2.64 12.12
C THR A 13 26.13 2.96 11.83
N ALA A 14 25.58 4.04 12.43
CA ALA A 14 24.21 4.48 12.17
C ALA A 14 24.03 5.02 10.74
N ALA A 15 25.07 5.67 10.17
CA ALA A 15 25.02 6.19 8.81
C ALA A 15 25.03 5.08 7.74
N VAL A 16 25.61 3.90 8.04
CA VAL A 16 25.73 2.79 7.08
C VAL A 16 24.67 1.69 7.32
N SER A 17 23.88 1.75 8.39
CA SER A 17 22.87 0.73 8.72
C SER A 17 21.60 0.76 7.85
N ALA A 18 21.57 1.52 6.75
CA ALA A 18 20.40 1.66 5.89
C ALA A 18 20.14 0.45 4.97
N CYS A 19 21.05 -0.52 4.90
CA CYS A 19 20.84 -1.75 4.12
C CYS A 19 20.13 -2.80 4.97
N ALA A 20 18.85 -2.60 5.24
CA ALA A 20 17.97 -3.65 5.75
C ALA A 20 17.29 -4.34 4.56
N ALA A 21 17.16 -5.67 4.60
CA ALA A 21 16.27 -6.38 3.69
C ALA A 21 14.88 -5.73 3.81
N GLY A 22 14.27 -5.39 2.66
CA GLY A 22 12.96 -4.73 2.64
C GLY A 22 11.97 -5.52 3.50
N SER A 23 11.18 -4.82 4.31
CA SER A 23 10.15 -5.44 5.14
C SER A 23 9.28 -6.37 4.28
N ASP A 24 8.89 -7.52 4.84
CA ASP A 24 7.90 -8.38 4.21
C ASP A 24 6.64 -7.58 3.91
N LYS A 25 6.29 -7.47 2.63
CA LYS A 25 5.11 -6.75 2.13
C LYS A 25 3.89 -7.66 2.01
N GLY A 26 4.03 -8.95 2.33
CA GLY A 26 2.94 -9.91 2.37
C GLY A 26 2.18 -9.91 3.71
N THR A 27 2.72 -9.24 4.73
CA THR A 27 2.09 -9.11 6.05
C THR A 27 1.80 -7.63 6.30
N ASP A 28 0.56 -7.28 6.60
CA ASP A 28 0.20 -5.94 7.06
C ASP A 28 0.57 -5.79 8.55
N GLY A 29 0.92 -4.57 8.93
CA GLY A 29 1.29 -4.26 10.32
C GLY A 29 0.10 -3.84 11.17
N HIS A 30 -1.06 -3.58 10.53
CA HIS A 30 -2.26 -2.97 11.10
C HIS A 30 -1.96 -1.76 12.00
N PHE A 31 -0.97 -0.95 11.62
CA PHE A 31 -0.47 0.09 12.51
C PHE A 31 -1.33 1.35 12.39
N GLY A 32 -2.33 1.45 13.27
CA GLY A 32 -3.14 2.65 13.41
C GLY A 32 -4.32 2.77 12.45
N ASP A 33 -4.57 1.78 11.60
CA ASP A 33 -5.73 1.69 10.70
C ASP A 33 -7.06 1.38 11.44
N GLY A 34 -6.96 0.79 12.63
CA GLY A 34 -8.09 0.45 13.50
C GLY A 34 -8.80 -0.87 13.14
N SER A 35 -8.25 -1.63 12.19
CA SER A 35 -8.87 -2.85 11.67
C SER A 35 -7.81 -3.93 11.41
N SER A 36 -7.78 -5.00 12.23
CA SER A 36 -6.98 -6.20 11.93
C SER A 36 -7.74 -7.14 10.99
N GLU A 37 -8.33 -6.58 9.95
CA GLU A 37 -9.20 -7.32 9.03
C GLU A 37 -8.38 -7.88 7.88
N THR A 38 -8.64 -9.13 7.52
CA THR A 38 -8.04 -9.68 6.29
C THR A 38 -8.59 -8.96 5.07
N LEU A 39 -7.81 -8.81 3.99
CA LEU A 39 -8.27 -8.23 2.71
C LEU A 39 -9.63 -8.76 2.23
N SER A 40 -9.94 -10.03 2.53
CA SER A 40 -11.22 -10.67 2.18
C SER A 40 -12.45 -10.03 2.83
N ASN A 41 -12.30 -9.29 3.93
CA ASN A 41 -13.40 -8.62 4.64
C ASN A 41 -13.46 -7.10 4.33
N MET A 42 -12.48 -6.58 3.59
CA MET A 42 -12.43 -5.18 3.20
C MET A 42 -13.26 -4.93 1.93
N THR A 43 -13.68 -3.68 1.74
CA THR A 43 -14.47 -3.31 0.56
C THR A 43 -13.57 -2.74 -0.53
N ALA A 44 -13.47 -3.44 -1.65
CA ALA A 44 -12.71 -2.95 -2.81
C ALA A 44 -13.53 -1.98 -3.67
N GLY A 45 -12.86 -0.94 -4.15
CA GLY A 45 -13.31 -0.13 -5.28
C GLY A 45 -12.61 -0.51 -6.59
N ILE A 46 -12.85 0.29 -7.63
CA ILE A 46 -12.23 0.14 -8.94
C ILE A 46 -11.44 1.40 -9.29
N TRP A 47 -10.15 1.22 -9.53
CA TRP A 47 -9.31 2.22 -10.17
C TRP A 47 -9.07 1.85 -11.63
N VAL A 48 -9.21 2.81 -12.54
CA VAL A 48 -8.93 2.61 -13.97
C VAL A 48 -7.61 3.26 -14.33
N ASP A 49 -6.67 2.47 -14.83
CA ASP A 49 -5.36 2.97 -15.25
C ASP A 49 -5.44 3.84 -16.54
N PRO A 50 -4.35 4.55 -16.92
CA PRO A 50 -4.33 5.32 -18.17
C PRO A 50 -4.63 4.51 -19.43
N ASN A 51 -4.33 3.20 -19.42
CA ASN A 51 -4.59 2.29 -20.52
C ASN A 51 -6.06 1.86 -20.59
N GLY A 52 -6.83 2.11 -19.53
CA GLY A 52 -8.27 1.81 -19.44
C GLY A 52 -8.54 0.43 -18.85
N CYS A 53 -7.56 -0.15 -18.16
CA CYS A 53 -7.72 -1.42 -17.46
C CYS A 53 -8.09 -1.19 -16.00
N GLU A 54 -8.95 -2.06 -15.49
CA GLU A 54 -9.48 -1.98 -14.14
C GLU A 54 -8.56 -2.70 -13.16
N HIS A 55 -8.38 -2.07 -12.01
CA HIS A 55 -7.65 -2.60 -10.87
C HIS A 55 -8.58 -2.56 -9.67
N TRP A 56 -8.56 -3.62 -8.87
CA TRP A 56 -9.08 -3.57 -7.52
C TRP A 56 -8.22 -2.60 -6.72
N ILE A 57 -8.87 -1.76 -5.91
CA ILE A 57 -8.17 -0.87 -4.98
C ILE A 57 -8.86 -0.90 -3.63
N ILE A 58 -8.06 -1.01 -2.58
CA ILE A 58 -8.46 -0.90 -1.18
C ILE A 58 -7.47 0.06 -0.52
N ASP A 59 -7.98 0.94 0.33
CA ASP A 59 -7.18 1.90 1.07
C ASP A 59 -7.68 1.93 2.52
N ASP A 60 -6.85 1.44 3.44
CA ASP A 60 -7.16 1.47 4.88
C ASP A 60 -6.60 2.73 5.59
N GLY A 61 -6.06 3.68 4.80
CA GLY A 61 -5.59 4.99 5.21
C GLY A 61 -4.06 5.08 5.32
N LEU A 62 -3.37 4.06 5.86
CA LEU A 62 -1.91 4.02 5.89
C LEU A 62 -1.34 3.10 4.80
N GLU A 63 -2.04 2.00 4.53
CA GLU A 63 -1.69 1.01 3.53
C GLU A 63 -2.73 0.96 2.39
N GLY A 64 -2.23 0.83 1.16
CA GLY A 64 -3.03 0.69 -0.04
C GLY A 64 -2.75 -0.62 -0.75
N TYR A 65 -3.80 -1.34 -1.12
CA TYR A 65 -3.72 -2.58 -1.89
C TYR A 65 -4.29 -2.37 -3.29
N ALA A 66 -3.58 -2.88 -4.30
CA ALA A 66 -4.10 -2.92 -5.65
C ALA A 66 -3.67 -4.19 -6.38
N ASP A 67 -4.59 -4.78 -7.15
CA ASP A 67 -4.28 -5.82 -8.12
C ASP A 67 -5.12 -5.63 -9.39
N LEU A 68 -4.59 -6.12 -10.50
CA LEU A 68 -5.26 -6.10 -11.78
C LEU A 68 -6.54 -6.92 -11.71
N ARG A 69 -7.67 -6.32 -12.05
CA ARG A 69 -8.94 -7.04 -12.14
C ARG A 69 -8.89 -7.93 -13.37
N ARG A 70 -9.08 -9.23 -13.16
CA ARG A 70 -9.04 -10.24 -14.21
C ARG A 70 -10.41 -10.86 -14.44
N THR A 71 -10.69 -11.20 -15.69
CA THR A 71 -11.80 -12.05 -16.07
C THR A 71 -11.51 -13.51 -15.66
N PRO A 72 -12.51 -14.42 -15.68
CA PRO A 72 -12.29 -15.82 -15.32
C PRO A 72 -11.25 -16.55 -16.20
N ASP A 73 -11.00 -16.07 -17.42
CA ASP A 73 -9.94 -16.56 -18.32
C ASP A 73 -8.56 -15.95 -18.03
N GLY A 74 -8.42 -15.17 -16.96
CA GLY A 74 -7.16 -14.61 -16.48
C GLY A 74 -6.70 -13.35 -17.22
N LYS A 75 -7.48 -12.86 -18.20
CA LYS A 75 -7.17 -11.62 -18.92
C LYS A 75 -7.54 -10.40 -18.10
N PRO A 76 -6.85 -9.26 -18.27
CA PRO A 76 -7.26 -8.03 -17.62
C PRO A 76 -8.61 -7.55 -18.15
N VAL A 77 -9.43 -7.02 -17.25
CA VAL A 77 -10.63 -6.28 -17.61
C VAL A 77 -10.20 -4.90 -18.09
N CYS A 78 -10.32 -4.64 -19.40
CA CYS A 78 -9.95 -3.36 -20.02
C CYS A 78 -11.08 -2.77 -20.86
N ASN A 79 -10.90 -1.51 -21.27
CA ASN A 79 -11.94 -0.67 -21.87
C ASN A 79 -13.08 -0.38 -20.88
N SER A 80 -12.71 -0.04 -19.64
CA SER A 80 -13.68 0.33 -18.63
C SER A 80 -14.54 1.52 -19.07
N ASN A 81 -15.81 1.49 -18.67
CA ASN A 81 -16.72 2.63 -18.80
C ASN A 81 -16.54 3.66 -17.67
N LEU A 82 -15.68 3.36 -16.69
CA LEU A 82 -15.36 4.26 -15.59
C LEU A 82 -14.29 5.29 -16.01
N PRO A 83 -14.21 6.45 -15.34
CA PRO A 83 -13.22 7.47 -15.66
C PRO A 83 -11.80 6.95 -15.44
N ARG A 84 -10.90 7.27 -16.38
CA ARG A 84 -9.47 6.93 -16.28
C ARG A 84 -8.79 7.78 -15.21
N ASN A 85 -7.80 7.21 -14.55
CA ASN A 85 -7.05 7.80 -13.43
C ASN A 85 -7.92 8.20 -12.23
N VAL A 86 -9.06 7.54 -12.05
CA VAL A 86 -9.97 7.80 -10.92
C VAL A 86 -10.29 6.49 -10.22
N ALA A 87 -10.21 6.50 -8.90
CA ALA A 87 -10.71 5.42 -8.05
C ALA A 87 -12.20 5.66 -7.76
N THR A 88 -13.01 4.63 -7.96
CA THR A 88 -14.47 4.67 -7.83
C THR A 88 -14.95 3.62 -6.84
N GLY A 89 -16.04 3.91 -6.13
CA GLY A 89 -16.59 3.03 -5.11
C GLY A 89 -16.05 3.31 -3.70
N PRO A 90 -16.48 2.52 -2.70
CA PRO A 90 -16.16 2.74 -1.29
C PRO A 90 -14.82 2.11 -0.88
N PHE A 91 -13.74 2.40 -1.63
CA PHE A 91 -12.41 1.79 -1.42
C PHE A 91 -11.75 2.15 -0.09
N LYS A 92 -12.22 3.22 0.58
CA LYS A 92 -11.80 3.67 1.91
C LYS A 92 -12.68 3.16 3.06
N ASN A 93 -13.66 2.32 2.76
CA ASN A 93 -14.62 1.89 3.77
C ASN A 93 -13.94 0.93 4.76
N GLY A 94 -13.97 1.31 6.04
CA GLY A 94 -13.34 0.55 7.12
C GLY A 94 -12.10 1.23 7.71
N SER A 95 -11.54 2.25 7.06
CA SER A 95 -10.43 3.02 7.61
C SER A 95 -10.89 3.96 8.72
N THR A 96 -10.13 4.01 9.81
CA THR A 96 -10.32 5.02 10.87
C THR A 96 -9.36 6.21 10.72
N LEU A 97 -8.36 6.06 9.87
CA LEU A 97 -7.42 7.11 9.50
C LEU A 97 -8.00 7.91 8.34
N TRP A 98 -8.11 9.22 8.54
CA TRP A 98 -8.45 10.15 7.47
C TRP A 98 -7.21 10.38 6.61
N ASP A 99 -7.30 10.04 5.32
CA ASP A 99 -6.30 10.35 4.32
C ASP A 99 -6.91 11.20 3.18
N PRO A 100 -6.20 12.25 2.71
CA PRO A 100 -6.72 13.20 1.73
C PRO A 100 -6.61 12.70 0.27
N ILE A 101 -6.14 11.47 0.06
CA ILE A 101 -5.91 10.87 -1.26
C ILE A 101 -7.22 10.39 -1.89
#